data_AF-A0A2E8IS94-F1
#
_entry.id   AF-A0A2E8IS94-F1
#
_cell.length_a   1.000
_cell.length_b   1.000
_cell.length_c   1.000
_cell.angle_alpha   90.00
_cell.angle_beta   90.00
_cell.angle_gamma   90.00
#
_symmetry.space_group_name_H-M   'P 1'
#
loop_
_entity.id
_entity.type
_entity.pdbx_description
1 polymer ?
#
loop_
_entity_poly.entity_id
_entity_poly.type
_entity_poly.pdbx_seq_one_letter_code
_entity_poly.pdbx_strand_id
1 'polypeptide(L)'
;MKHWKDNETRCRASTSSGKRCKLKVGAGDYLCEHHAMDLPHFVINPDYAAGLMKTRFPKRHHPACDRKGQNDCSCHTYSNGALGVLALREAIRKSQELSPLYRRKRKLEHRLKVKKIRAYYNSITEAELWLPKDAGFRQFRFFLWDDKQERVVVRVIKDNFRHKRTLLKWLRRLAPLHVYYTTSAWLNPQGIGPDPKGKHGKAKMKKKGWTLERYHDTMLYQGLYFDVDYDNADYNEGANMLFKLKKTLDDEIFKKYRRKFNPQSYFLNGLKIEPVMVFSGGKGFHLVYEDWASERLEHLPKMRYNVLAKSGHQQEFHRVAKAKLVGDLKSKKGLLLDWEVTRDPRRIIRLPGTIHGKTLRLCKIVTEDDFELRDTYRIFNADAPIA
;
A
#
# COMPACT_ATOMS: atom_id res chain seq x y z
N MET A 1 16.11 46.37 2.57
CA MET A 1 15.33 45.19 3.03
C MET A 1 13.91 45.33 2.50
N LYS A 2 13.36 44.35 1.76
CA LYS A 2 12.01 44.48 1.15
C LYS A 2 10.91 44.44 2.24
N HIS A 3 9.98 45.40 2.16
CA HIS A 3 8.75 45.60 2.94
C HIS A 3 7.85 44.35 3.03
N TRP A 4 8.25 43.36 3.84
CA TRP A 4 7.42 42.17 4.08
C TRP A 4 6.34 42.41 5.14
N LYS A 5 6.42 43.53 5.87
CA LYS A 5 5.49 43.93 6.94
C LYS A 5 4.24 44.68 6.45
N ASP A 6 4.17 45.06 5.18
CA ASP A 6 3.12 45.96 4.67
C ASP A 6 2.26 45.34 3.55
N ASN A 7 2.51 44.08 3.16
CA ASN A 7 1.77 43.40 2.09
C ASN A 7 1.35 41.98 2.51
N GLU A 8 0.14 41.57 2.15
CA GLU A 8 -0.24 40.14 2.19
C GLU A 8 0.73 39.33 1.32
N THR A 9 1.44 38.39 1.93
CA THR A 9 2.37 37.53 1.19
C THR A 9 1.81 36.14 0.98
N ARG A 10 2.33 35.42 -0.03
CA ARG A 10 1.95 34.02 -0.24
C ARG A 10 2.64 33.14 0.79
N CYS A 11 1.87 32.27 1.45
CA CYS A 11 2.39 31.28 2.39
C CYS A 11 3.60 30.52 1.82
N ARG A 12 4.66 30.39 2.63
CA ARG A 12 5.92 29.74 2.23
C ARG A 12 5.87 28.22 2.34
N ALA A 13 4.90 27.68 3.06
CA ALA A 13 4.78 26.24 3.25
C ALA A 13 4.35 25.50 1.99
N SER A 14 4.67 24.20 1.98
CA SER A 14 4.21 23.28 0.93
C SER A 14 3.11 22.38 1.49
N THR A 15 2.08 22.17 0.69
CA THR A 15 1.02 21.19 0.98
C THR A 15 1.61 19.77 1.05
N SER A 16 0.84 18.82 1.58
CA SER A 16 1.19 17.38 1.55
C SER A 16 1.49 16.86 0.13
N SER A 17 1.00 17.55 -0.90
CA SER A 17 1.28 17.24 -2.31
C SER A 17 2.62 17.78 -2.83
N GLY A 18 3.42 18.45 -2.00
CA GLY A 18 4.68 19.12 -2.37
C GLY A 18 4.49 20.44 -3.14
N LYS A 19 3.26 20.83 -3.45
CA LYS A 19 2.96 22.13 -4.08
C LYS A 19 2.99 23.24 -3.04
N ARG A 20 3.58 24.38 -3.41
CA ARG A 20 3.57 25.60 -2.60
C ARG A 20 2.13 26.02 -2.28
N CYS A 21 1.86 26.29 -1.01
CA CYS A 21 0.58 26.75 -0.53
C CYS A 21 0.14 27.98 -1.34
N LYS A 22 -1.16 28.03 -1.68
CA LYS A 22 -1.72 29.13 -2.48
C LYS A 22 -2.40 30.18 -1.61
N LEU A 23 -2.54 29.93 -0.31
CA LEU A 23 -3.16 30.87 0.60
C LEU A 23 -2.20 32.05 0.84
N LYS A 24 -2.79 33.23 0.90
CA LYS A 24 -2.12 34.43 1.38
C LYS A 24 -2.09 34.42 2.90
N VAL A 25 -1.15 35.14 3.47
CA VAL A 25 -0.95 35.33 4.89
C VAL A 25 -0.91 36.82 5.18
N GLY A 26 -1.34 37.21 6.38
CA GLY A 26 -1.28 38.58 6.85
C GLY A 26 0.15 39.13 6.83
N ALA A 27 0.25 40.44 6.87
CA ALA A 27 1.54 41.10 6.94
C ALA A 27 2.21 40.75 8.28
N GLY A 28 3.49 40.37 8.27
CA GLY A 28 4.15 39.83 9.48
C GLY A 28 4.10 38.30 9.63
N ASP A 29 3.24 37.62 8.87
CA ASP A 29 3.15 36.15 8.85
C ASP A 29 3.84 35.56 7.61
N TYR A 30 4.29 34.31 7.73
CA TYR A 30 4.84 33.55 6.59
C TYR A 30 4.14 32.19 6.39
N LEU A 31 3.20 31.85 7.27
CA LEU A 31 2.44 30.60 7.34
C LEU A 31 0.96 30.93 7.51
N CYS A 32 0.09 30.21 6.79
CA CYS A 32 -1.35 30.36 6.95
C CYS A 32 -1.87 29.29 7.92
N GLU A 33 -3.07 29.48 8.46
CA GLU A 33 -3.74 28.53 9.35
C GLU A 33 -3.89 27.12 8.75
N HIS A 34 -3.89 26.99 7.41
CA HIS A 34 -3.85 25.68 6.75
C HIS A 34 -2.55 24.88 7.05
N HIS A 35 -1.52 25.55 7.55
CA HIS A 35 -0.26 24.99 8.02
C HIS A 35 -0.07 25.08 9.55
N ALA A 36 -1.15 25.24 10.32
CA ALA A 36 -1.18 25.33 11.79
C ALA A 36 -0.68 24.10 12.57
N MET A 37 0.16 23.28 11.95
CA MET A 37 0.81 22.10 12.51
C MET A 37 2.34 22.20 12.35
N ASP A 38 2.91 23.41 12.31
CA ASP A 38 4.34 23.61 12.44
C ASP A 38 4.70 24.15 13.84
N LEU A 39 5.99 24.18 14.13
CA LEU A 39 6.51 24.43 15.47
C LEU A 39 6.23 25.86 15.94
N PRO A 40 6.41 26.92 15.12
CA PRO A 40 6.01 28.27 15.51
C PRO A 40 4.54 28.37 15.89
N HIS A 41 3.64 27.80 15.08
CA HIS A 41 2.21 27.82 15.40
C HIS A 41 1.88 26.96 16.63
N PHE A 42 2.55 25.82 16.80
CA PHE A 42 2.37 24.99 18.00
C PHE A 42 2.76 25.72 19.27
N VAL A 43 3.85 26.51 19.25
CA VAL A 43 4.28 27.31 20.41
C VAL A 43 3.27 28.41 20.75
N ILE A 44 2.66 29.05 19.75
CA ILE A 44 1.66 30.10 19.95
C ILE A 44 0.31 29.52 20.40
N ASN A 45 -0.13 28.42 19.79
CA ASN A 45 -1.45 27.83 20.05
C ASN A 45 -1.38 26.29 20.07
N PRO A 46 -0.86 25.70 21.16
CA PRO A 46 -0.71 24.25 21.28
C PRO A 46 -2.06 23.53 21.33
N ASP A 47 -3.08 24.16 21.93
CA ASP A 47 -4.43 23.59 22.05
C ASP A 47 -5.10 23.42 20.69
N TYR A 48 -4.95 24.40 19.79
CA TYR A 48 -5.46 24.28 18.43
C TYR A 48 -4.77 23.14 17.67
N ALA A 49 -3.44 23.02 17.78
CA ALA A 49 -2.69 21.93 17.13
C ALA A 49 -3.06 20.55 17.69
N ALA A 50 -3.24 20.44 19.01
CA ALA A 50 -3.73 19.23 19.65
C ALA A 50 -5.19 18.90 19.24
N GLY A 51 -6.04 19.92 19.12
CA GLY A 51 -7.41 19.80 18.61
C GLY A 51 -7.44 19.28 17.17
N LEU A 52 -6.59 19.79 16.30
CA LEU A 52 -6.42 19.27 14.94
C LEU A 52 -5.98 17.79 14.94
N MET A 53 -5.07 17.40 15.83
CA MET A 53 -4.69 16.00 16.00
C MET A 53 -5.85 15.14 16.48
N LYS A 54 -6.67 15.65 17.41
CA LYS A 54 -7.87 14.97 17.89
C LYS A 54 -8.86 14.72 16.74
N THR A 55 -9.08 15.70 15.87
CA THR A 55 -9.98 15.54 14.72
C THR A 55 -9.43 14.55 13.69
N ARG A 56 -8.11 14.55 13.47
CA ARG A 56 -7.47 13.74 12.42
C ARG A 56 -7.20 12.30 12.87
N PHE A 57 -6.64 12.12 14.06
CA PHE A 57 -6.18 10.85 14.61
C PHE A 57 -6.58 10.68 16.10
N PRO A 58 -7.89 10.65 16.42
CA PRO A 58 -8.37 10.59 17.80
C PRO A 58 -8.06 9.27 18.49
N LYS A 59 -7.85 8.18 17.73
CA LYS A 59 -7.93 6.80 18.23
C LYS A 59 -6.56 6.16 18.36
N ARG A 60 -6.32 5.52 19.51
CA ARG A 60 -5.23 4.56 19.73
C ARG A 60 -5.68 3.20 19.23
N HIS A 61 -5.50 2.97 17.93
CA HIS A 61 -5.90 1.71 17.30
C HIS A 61 -5.14 0.52 17.92
N HIS A 62 -5.90 -0.49 18.34
CA HIS A 62 -5.32 -1.79 18.71
C HIS A 62 -4.70 -2.43 17.46
N PRO A 63 -3.61 -3.21 17.56
CA PRO A 63 -3.03 -3.93 16.42
C PRO A 63 -4.06 -4.77 15.64
N ALA A 64 -4.99 -5.43 16.31
CA ALA A 64 -6.06 -6.17 15.62
C ALA A 64 -7.15 -5.30 14.95
N CYS A 65 -7.10 -3.96 15.06
CA CYS A 65 -8.10 -3.06 14.47
C CYS A 65 -7.86 -2.90 12.96
N ASP A 66 -8.79 -3.41 12.17
CA ASP A 66 -8.80 -3.30 10.70
C ASP A 66 -9.23 -1.92 10.19
N ARG A 67 -9.79 -1.08 11.05
CA ARG A 67 -10.17 0.31 10.76
C ARG A 67 -9.05 1.32 11.05
N LYS A 68 -7.78 0.90 11.07
CA LYS A 68 -6.64 1.79 11.39
C LYS A 68 -6.57 2.93 10.38
N GLY A 69 -6.63 4.17 10.87
CA GLY A 69 -6.70 5.38 10.02
C GLY A 69 -8.13 5.79 9.61
N GLN A 70 -9.14 5.04 10.04
CA GLN A 70 -10.55 5.45 10.05
C GLN A 70 -10.95 5.76 11.50
N ASN A 71 -11.72 6.82 11.70
CA ASN A 71 -12.05 7.30 13.05
C ASN A 71 -13.34 6.68 13.61
N ASP A 72 -13.88 5.66 12.95
CA ASP A 72 -15.17 5.03 13.22
C ASP A 72 -15.06 3.68 13.95
N CYS A 73 -13.90 3.37 14.52
CA CYS A 73 -13.69 2.19 15.34
C CYS A 73 -13.98 2.42 16.83
N SER A 74 -14.23 1.33 17.57
CA SER A 74 -14.42 1.33 19.02
C SER A 74 -13.14 1.45 19.85
N CYS A 75 -11.96 1.61 19.22
CA CYS A 75 -10.72 1.76 19.97
C CYS A 75 -10.73 2.98 20.91
N HIS A 76 -9.92 2.91 21.96
CA HIS A 76 -9.74 4.00 22.91
C HIS A 76 -9.21 5.26 22.23
N THR A 77 -9.64 6.42 22.69
CA THR A 77 -9.09 7.69 22.25
C THR A 77 -7.76 7.98 22.94
N TYR A 78 -6.88 8.73 22.28
CA TYR A 78 -5.72 9.30 22.95
C TYR A 78 -6.17 10.28 24.05
N SER A 79 -5.42 10.34 25.15
CA SER A 79 -5.59 11.40 26.15
C SER A 79 -5.18 12.75 25.55
N ASN A 80 -5.68 13.85 26.12
CA ASN A 80 -5.32 15.20 25.67
C ASN A 80 -3.79 15.42 25.73
N GLY A 81 -3.13 14.94 26.79
CA GLY A 81 -1.66 14.99 26.90
C GLY A 81 -0.95 14.22 25.77
N ALA A 82 -1.41 13.01 25.44
CA ALA A 82 -0.85 12.25 24.32
C ALA A 82 -1.07 12.96 22.98
N LEU A 83 -2.23 13.58 22.77
CA LEU A 83 -2.52 14.39 21.58
C LEU A 83 -1.61 15.61 21.48
N GLY A 84 -1.33 16.29 22.60
CA GLY A 84 -0.38 17.41 22.66
C GLY A 84 1.03 16.99 22.24
N VAL A 85 1.53 15.87 22.77
CA VAL A 85 2.86 15.33 22.39
C VAL A 85 2.89 14.90 20.91
N LEU A 86 1.82 14.27 20.41
CA LEU A 86 1.70 13.91 18.99
C LEU A 86 1.69 15.15 18.09
N ALA A 87 0.99 16.21 18.50
CA ALA A 87 0.95 17.49 17.80
C ALA A 87 2.35 18.15 17.77
N LEU A 88 3.05 18.19 18.90
CA LEU A 88 4.43 18.69 18.98
C LEU A 88 5.37 17.93 18.04
N ARG A 89 5.31 16.59 18.06
CA ARG A 89 6.14 15.75 17.18
C ARG A 89 5.90 16.05 15.70
N GLU A 90 4.64 16.20 15.30
CA GLU A 90 4.30 16.58 13.92
C GLU A 90 4.74 18.00 13.60
N ALA A 91 4.64 18.92 14.56
CA ALA A 91 5.07 20.32 14.43
C ALA A 91 6.57 20.45 14.17
N ILE A 92 7.38 19.72 14.92
CA ILE A 92 8.83 19.61 14.69
C ILE A 92 9.09 19.07 13.28
N ARG A 93 8.44 17.96 12.91
CA ARG A 93 8.60 17.32 11.60
C ARG A 93 8.23 18.25 10.44
N LYS A 94 7.12 18.97 10.55
CA LYS A 94 6.66 19.92 9.54
C LYS A 94 7.61 21.10 9.39
N SER A 95 8.10 21.64 10.49
CA SER A 95 9.10 22.71 10.47
C SER A 95 10.40 22.25 9.82
N GLN A 96 10.83 21.03 10.13
CA GLN A 96 12.00 20.42 9.49
C GLN A 96 11.80 20.29 7.97
N GLU A 97 10.62 19.86 7.50
CA GLU A 97 10.29 19.77 6.06
C GLU A 97 10.38 21.13 5.32
N LEU A 98 10.21 22.24 6.04
CA LEU A 98 10.31 23.60 5.49
C LEU A 98 11.76 24.13 5.44
N SER A 99 12.67 23.57 6.22
CA SER A 99 14.07 24.01 6.28
C SER A 99 14.78 23.82 4.92
N PRO A 100 15.44 24.86 4.38
CA PRO A 100 16.21 24.76 3.14
C PRO A 100 17.31 23.68 3.20
N LEU A 101 17.99 23.56 4.34
CA LEU A 101 19.05 22.56 4.55
C LEU A 101 18.48 21.15 4.51
N TYR A 102 17.35 20.91 5.19
CA TYR A 102 16.68 19.61 5.18
C TYR A 102 16.19 19.25 3.77
N ARG A 103 15.61 20.20 3.05
CA ARG A 103 15.17 19.99 1.66
C ARG A 103 16.34 19.65 0.74
N ARG A 104 17.47 20.35 0.86
CA ARG A 104 18.70 20.06 0.10
C ARG A 104 19.24 18.67 0.44
N LYS A 105 19.33 18.32 1.72
CA LYS A 105 19.75 16.99 2.19
C LYS A 105 18.84 15.90 1.60
N ARG A 106 17.53 16.02 1.79
CA ARG A 106 16.52 15.06 1.28
C ARG A 106 16.62 14.89 -0.24
N LYS A 107 16.82 15.98 -0.98
CA LYS A 107 17.00 15.96 -2.44
C LYS A 107 18.24 15.17 -2.84
N LEU A 108 19.37 15.39 -2.18
CA LEU A 108 20.61 14.64 -2.42
C LEU A 108 20.45 13.16 -2.07
N GLU A 109 19.83 12.83 -0.93
CA GLU A 109 19.55 11.44 -0.53
C GLU A 109 18.72 10.71 -1.58
N HIS A 110 17.65 11.33 -2.09
CA HIS A 110 16.83 10.70 -3.13
C HIS A 110 17.57 10.56 -4.47
N ARG A 111 18.39 11.54 -4.86
CA ARG A 111 19.23 11.42 -6.07
C ARG A 111 20.21 10.25 -5.94
N LEU A 112 20.85 10.10 -4.78
CA LEU A 112 21.75 8.98 -4.52
C LEU A 112 21.01 7.64 -4.57
N LYS A 113 19.84 7.54 -3.92
CA LYS A 113 18.99 6.34 -3.99
C LYS A 113 18.63 5.98 -5.43
N VAL A 114 18.17 6.95 -6.23
CA VAL A 114 17.84 6.73 -7.64
C VAL A 114 19.06 6.29 -8.45
N LYS A 115 20.25 6.84 -8.17
CA LYS A 115 21.50 6.41 -8.80
C LYS A 115 21.81 4.94 -8.52
N LYS A 116 21.74 4.51 -7.25
CA LYS A 116 21.96 3.11 -6.84
C LYS A 116 20.94 2.17 -7.48
N ILE A 117 19.65 2.52 -7.42
CA ILE A 117 18.57 1.75 -8.04
C ILE A 117 18.77 1.62 -9.55
N ARG A 118 19.21 2.69 -10.23
CA ARG A 118 19.51 2.64 -11.67
C ARG A 118 20.67 1.69 -11.96
N ALA A 119 21.75 1.76 -11.18
CA ALA A 119 22.88 0.86 -11.35
C ALA A 119 22.45 -0.60 -11.23
N TYR A 120 21.65 -0.93 -10.20
CA TYR A 120 21.07 -2.26 -10.02
C TYR A 120 20.21 -2.71 -11.22
N TYR A 121 19.25 -1.90 -11.68
CA TYR A 121 18.42 -2.33 -12.81
C TYR A 121 19.19 -2.44 -14.13
N ASN A 122 20.33 -1.75 -14.26
CA ASN A 122 21.22 -1.90 -15.40
C ASN A 122 22.08 -3.18 -15.31
N SER A 123 22.35 -3.71 -14.11
CA SER A 123 23.17 -4.91 -13.91
C SER A 123 22.41 -6.22 -14.04
N ILE A 124 21.09 -6.22 -13.84
CA ILE A 124 20.26 -7.44 -13.93
C ILE A 124 19.74 -7.70 -15.34
N THR A 125 19.34 -8.95 -15.60
CA THR A 125 18.65 -9.37 -16.83
C THR A 125 17.15 -9.60 -16.62
N GLU A 126 16.47 -10.15 -17.63
CA GLU A 126 15.05 -10.50 -17.53
C GLU A 126 14.80 -11.73 -16.64
N ALA A 127 15.81 -12.58 -16.40
CA ALA A 127 15.68 -13.80 -15.61
C ALA A 127 15.34 -13.50 -14.14
N GLU A 128 15.89 -12.41 -13.60
CA GLU A 128 15.75 -11.97 -12.22
C GLU A 128 14.43 -11.25 -11.93
N LEU A 129 13.65 -10.95 -12.98
CA LEU A 129 12.34 -10.31 -12.83
C LEU A 129 11.23 -11.34 -12.71
N TRP A 130 10.14 -10.92 -12.09
CA TRP A 130 8.90 -11.69 -12.03
C TRP A 130 7.72 -10.85 -12.54
N LEU A 131 6.76 -11.52 -13.17
CA LEU A 131 5.51 -10.91 -13.57
C LEU A 131 4.35 -11.76 -13.03
N PRO A 132 3.29 -11.11 -12.53
CA PRO A 132 2.10 -11.82 -12.08
C PRO A 132 1.39 -12.51 -13.22
N LYS A 133 0.61 -13.55 -12.91
CA LYS A 133 -0.35 -14.13 -13.86
C LYS A 133 -1.19 -13.03 -14.51
N ASP A 134 -1.36 -13.12 -15.83
CA ASP A 134 -2.12 -12.17 -16.63
C ASP A 134 -1.66 -10.71 -16.44
N ALA A 135 -0.34 -10.49 -16.33
CA ALA A 135 0.25 -9.18 -16.09
C ALA A 135 -0.25 -8.10 -17.06
N GLY A 136 -0.60 -8.45 -18.30
CA GLY A 136 -1.15 -7.49 -19.25
C GLY A 136 -2.54 -6.93 -18.91
N PHE A 137 -3.25 -7.56 -17.98
CA PHE A 137 -4.53 -7.10 -17.43
C PHE A 137 -4.38 -6.43 -16.06
N ARG A 138 -3.15 -6.14 -15.61
CA ARG A 138 -2.87 -5.51 -14.31
C ARG A 138 -2.30 -4.12 -14.48
N GLN A 139 -2.65 -3.21 -13.57
CA GLN A 139 -2.13 -1.86 -13.59
C GLN A 139 -0.85 -1.78 -12.78
N PHE A 140 0.24 -1.36 -13.42
CA PHE A 140 1.51 -1.09 -12.76
C PHE A 140 1.64 0.38 -12.39
N ARG A 141 2.10 0.63 -11.16
CA ARG A 141 2.31 1.97 -10.59
C ARG A 141 3.77 2.13 -10.18
N PHE A 142 4.42 3.09 -10.81
CA PHE A 142 5.83 3.42 -10.58
C PHE A 142 5.91 4.65 -9.70
N PHE A 143 6.58 4.53 -8.56
CA PHE A 143 6.81 5.63 -7.64
C PHE A 143 8.19 6.19 -7.94
N LEU A 144 8.22 7.39 -8.52
CA LEU A 144 9.42 8.02 -9.05
C LEU A 144 9.77 9.24 -8.21
N TRP A 145 11.05 9.51 -7.99
CA TRP A 145 11.48 10.81 -7.47
C TRP A 145 11.42 11.85 -8.59
N ASP A 146 10.64 12.91 -8.40
CA ASP A 146 10.63 14.09 -9.25
C ASP A 146 11.52 15.17 -8.62
N ASP A 147 12.65 15.45 -9.26
CA ASP A 147 13.67 16.37 -8.76
C ASP A 147 13.23 17.85 -8.83
N LYS A 148 12.35 18.19 -9.78
CA LYS A 148 11.81 19.55 -9.94
C LYS A 148 10.76 19.84 -8.88
N GLN A 149 9.93 18.84 -8.58
CA GLN A 149 8.85 18.95 -7.59
C GLN A 149 9.26 18.50 -6.18
N GLU A 150 10.51 18.02 -6.01
CA GLU A 150 11.09 17.53 -4.76
C GLU A 150 10.19 16.54 -4.01
N ARG A 151 9.58 15.62 -4.76
CA ARG A 151 8.61 14.67 -4.21
C ARG A 151 8.56 13.37 -5.00
N VAL A 152 8.00 12.35 -4.35
CA VAL A 152 7.64 11.13 -5.03
C VAL A 152 6.35 11.33 -5.81
N VAL A 153 6.37 10.97 -7.09
CA VAL A 153 5.22 11.00 -8.00
C VAL A 153 4.87 9.58 -8.43
N VAL A 154 3.58 9.30 -8.56
CA VAL A 154 3.10 8.00 -9.05
C VAL A 154 2.80 8.12 -10.52
N ARG A 155 3.40 7.25 -11.34
CA ARG A 155 3.16 7.16 -12.78
C ARG A 155 2.55 5.81 -13.11
N VAL A 156 1.40 5.83 -13.78
CA VAL A 156 0.85 4.67 -14.49
C VAL A 156 1.42 4.68 -15.90
N ILE A 157 2.02 3.58 -16.31
CA ILE A 157 2.65 3.47 -17.62
C ILE A 157 1.61 2.98 -18.63
N LYS A 158 1.45 3.71 -19.74
CA LYS A 158 0.61 3.32 -20.89
C LYS A 158 1.35 2.35 -21.82
N ASP A 159 1.80 1.25 -21.24
CA ASP A 159 2.46 0.14 -21.95
C ASP A 159 1.88 -1.16 -21.39
N ASN A 160 2.05 -2.25 -22.11
CA ASN A 160 1.53 -3.55 -21.72
C ASN A 160 2.65 -4.45 -21.20
N PHE A 161 2.59 -4.80 -19.91
CA PHE A 161 3.62 -5.60 -19.23
C PHE A 161 3.36 -7.10 -19.39
N ARG A 162 3.17 -7.59 -20.62
CA ARG A 162 3.06 -9.05 -20.90
C ARG A 162 4.38 -9.78 -20.78
N HIS A 163 5.49 -9.08 -21.01
CA HIS A 163 6.83 -9.67 -21.06
C HIS A 163 7.80 -8.93 -20.14
N LYS A 164 8.73 -9.69 -19.53
CA LYS A 164 9.72 -9.16 -18.58
C LYS A 164 10.63 -8.11 -19.25
N ARG A 165 10.95 -8.28 -20.54
CA ARG A 165 11.65 -7.27 -21.37
C ARG A 165 11.06 -5.87 -21.27
N THR A 166 9.74 -5.76 -21.40
CA THR A 166 9.05 -4.47 -21.31
C THR A 166 9.21 -3.88 -19.92
N LEU A 167 9.02 -4.69 -18.88
CA LEU A 167 9.23 -4.26 -17.50
C LEU A 167 10.68 -3.76 -17.29
N LEU A 168 11.68 -4.55 -17.68
CA LEU A 168 13.10 -4.21 -17.51
C LEU A 168 13.47 -2.91 -18.22
N LYS A 169 12.99 -2.71 -19.45
CA LYS A 169 13.15 -1.45 -20.20
C LYS A 169 12.67 -0.25 -19.38
N TRP A 170 11.50 -0.36 -18.75
CA TRP A 170 10.93 0.72 -17.93
C TRP A 170 11.64 0.90 -16.58
N LEU A 171 12.08 -0.19 -15.94
CA LEU A 171 12.87 -0.15 -14.71
C LEU A 171 14.19 0.59 -14.92
N ARG A 172 14.94 0.25 -15.96
CA ARG A 172 16.20 0.92 -16.33
C ARG A 172 15.99 2.40 -16.64
N ARG A 173 14.95 2.71 -17.41
CA ARG A 173 14.65 4.08 -17.82
C ARG A 173 14.22 4.98 -16.66
N LEU A 174 13.39 4.46 -15.75
CA LEU A 174 12.75 5.29 -14.72
C LEU A 174 13.43 5.20 -13.35
N ALA A 175 14.18 4.13 -13.07
CA ALA A 175 14.77 3.85 -11.76
C ALA A 175 13.80 4.11 -10.59
N PRO A 176 12.63 3.42 -10.57
CA PRO A 176 11.58 3.68 -9.59
C PRO A 176 12.03 3.35 -8.17
N LEU A 177 11.65 4.19 -7.21
CA LEU A 177 11.83 3.93 -5.78
C LEU A 177 10.99 2.73 -5.34
N HIS A 178 9.80 2.59 -5.92
CA HIS A 178 8.91 1.46 -5.67
C HIS A 178 8.10 1.15 -6.93
N VAL A 179 7.82 -0.13 -7.15
CA VAL A 179 6.90 -0.60 -8.19
C VAL A 179 5.82 -1.45 -7.53
N TYR A 180 4.58 -1.16 -7.88
CA TYR A 180 3.42 -1.89 -7.42
C TYR A 180 2.57 -2.32 -8.61
N TYR A 181 1.78 -3.36 -8.43
CA TYR A 181 0.77 -3.79 -9.39
C TYR A 181 -0.57 -4.04 -8.69
N THR A 182 -1.68 -3.98 -9.43
CA THR A 182 -3.01 -4.28 -8.88
C THR A 182 -3.19 -5.78 -8.63
N THR A 183 -3.74 -6.12 -7.48
CA THR A 183 -4.08 -7.52 -7.11
C THR A 183 -5.20 -8.08 -7.98
N SER A 184 -6.08 -7.23 -8.51
CA SER A 184 -7.09 -7.61 -9.50
C SER A 184 -6.61 -7.43 -10.94
N ALA A 185 -7.14 -8.26 -11.82
CA ALA A 185 -7.07 -8.12 -13.27
C ALA A 185 -8.28 -7.31 -13.79
N TRP A 186 -8.06 -6.53 -14.83
CA TRP A 186 -9.01 -5.56 -15.37
C TRP A 186 -8.93 -5.54 -16.89
N LEU A 187 -10.06 -5.30 -17.54
CA LEU A 187 -10.13 -5.26 -19.00
C LEU A 187 -9.27 -4.12 -19.59
N ASN A 188 -9.31 -2.95 -18.96
CA ASN A 188 -8.42 -1.82 -19.29
C ASN A 188 -7.66 -1.38 -18.03
N PRO A 189 -6.50 -1.99 -17.74
CA PRO A 189 -5.78 -1.71 -16.51
C PRO A 189 -5.23 -0.29 -16.44
N GLN A 190 -4.82 0.32 -17.56
CA GLN A 190 -4.27 1.68 -17.51
C GLN A 190 -5.35 2.74 -17.23
N GLY A 191 -6.62 2.42 -17.52
CA GLY A 191 -7.78 3.26 -17.28
C GLY A 191 -8.34 3.22 -15.84
N ILE A 192 -7.88 2.30 -14.98
CA ILE A 192 -8.41 2.19 -13.61
C ILE A 192 -8.06 3.43 -12.79
N GLY A 193 -9.10 4.07 -12.25
CA GLY A 193 -8.97 5.29 -11.47
C GLY A 193 -9.12 5.12 -9.98
N PRO A 194 -9.25 6.25 -9.24
CA PRO A 194 -9.71 6.19 -7.87
C PRO A 194 -11.09 5.50 -7.81
N ASP A 195 -11.35 4.77 -6.73
CA ASP A 195 -12.67 4.18 -6.47
C ASP A 195 -13.73 5.29 -6.39
N PRO A 196 -14.75 5.32 -7.28
CA PRO A 196 -15.81 6.32 -7.24
C PRO A 196 -16.58 6.31 -5.92
N LYS A 197 -16.67 5.15 -5.26
CA LYS A 197 -17.36 4.95 -3.97
C LYS A 197 -16.47 5.27 -2.76
N GLY A 198 -15.18 5.51 -2.96
CA GLY A 198 -14.25 5.87 -1.88
C GLY A 198 -14.49 7.29 -1.35
N LYS A 199 -14.04 7.56 -0.10
CA LYS A 199 -14.21 8.85 0.63
C LYS A 199 -13.88 10.12 -0.19
N HIS A 200 -12.91 10.03 -1.10
CA HIS A 200 -12.52 11.14 -1.99
C HIS A 200 -12.59 10.77 -3.49
N GLY A 201 -13.29 9.71 -3.84
CA GLY A 201 -13.41 9.16 -5.19
C GLY A 201 -13.94 10.18 -6.19
N LYS A 202 -15.18 10.63 -5.98
CA LYS A 202 -15.87 11.62 -6.81
C LYS A 202 -15.05 12.90 -7.03
N ALA A 203 -14.49 13.47 -5.96
CA ALA A 203 -13.67 14.68 -6.05
C ALA A 203 -12.39 14.46 -6.89
N LYS A 204 -11.72 13.32 -6.73
CA LYS A 204 -10.54 12.95 -7.53
C LYS A 204 -10.89 12.70 -9.00
N MET A 205 -12.04 12.10 -9.27
CA MET A 205 -12.53 11.89 -10.65
C MET A 205 -12.85 13.21 -11.33
N LYS A 206 -13.63 14.10 -10.68
CA LYS A 206 -13.94 15.45 -11.18
C LYS A 206 -12.67 16.23 -11.52
N LYS A 207 -11.67 16.20 -10.63
CA LYS A 207 -10.37 16.86 -10.86
C LYS A 207 -9.61 16.34 -12.08
N LYS A 208 -9.82 15.09 -12.46
CA LYS A 208 -9.17 14.47 -13.63
C LYS A 208 -10.03 14.57 -14.91
N GLY A 209 -11.21 15.18 -14.85
CA GLY A 209 -12.17 15.19 -15.96
C GLY A 209 -12.70 13.80 -16.29
N TRP A 210 -12.66 12.86 -15.34
CA TRP A 210 -13.17 11.51 -15.54
C TRP A 210 -14.66 11.49 -15.22
N THR A 211 -15.50 11.33 -16.25
CA THR A 211 -16.92 11.02 -16.10
C THR A 211 -17.11 9.51 -15.93
N LEU A 212 -18.20 9.08 -15.29
CA LEU A 212 -18.48 7.65 -15.08
C LEU A 212 -18.60 6.88 -16.41
N GLU A 213 -19.05 7.55 -17.47
CA GLU A 213 -19.14 6.99 -18.82
C GLU A 213 -17.77 6.64 -19.44
N ARG A 214 -16.72 7.43 -19.14
CA ARG A 214 -15.34 7.18 -19.59
C ARG A 214 -14.51 6.39 -18.58
N TYR A 215 -15.16 5.87 -17.54
CA TYR A 215 -14.50 5.21 -16.42
C TYR A 215 -14.36 3.72 -16.68
N HIS A 216 -13.12 3.27 -16.89
CA HIS A 216 -12.84 1.85 -17.07
C HIS A 216 -12.78 1.14 -15.72
N ASP A 217 -13.83 0.38 -15.42
CA ASP A 217 -13.99 -0.31 -14.13
C ASP A 217 -14.37 -1.79 -14.24
N THR A 218 -14.21 -2.35 -15.43
CA THR A 218 -14.47 -3.76 -15.70
C THR A 218 -13.34 -4.59 -15.12
N MET A 219 -13.51 -4.99 -13.86
CA MET A 219 -12.70 -6.04 -13.25
C MET A 219 -12.93 -7.34 -14.02
N LEU A 220 -11.94 -8.22 -14.03
CA LEU A 220 -12.05 -9.57 -14.60
C LEU A 220 -12.08 -10.60 -13.48
N TYR A 221 -11.08 -10.55 -12.59
CA TYR A 221 -10.99 -11.40 -11.41
C TYR A 221 -9.96 -10.82 -10.43
N GLN A 222 -9.87 -11.43 -9.25
CA GLN A 222 -8.84 -11.14 -8.25
C GLN A 222 -8.39 -12.42 -7.56
N GLY A 223 -7.08 -12.68 -7.56
CA GLY A 223 -6.46 -13.74 -6.76
C GLY A 223 -6.58 -13.48 -5.25
N LEU A 224 -6.04 -14.37 -4.41
CA LEU A 224 -6.03 -14.19 -2.96
C LEU A 224 -4.66 -13.68 -2.52
N TYR A 225 -4.65 -12.50 -1.88
CA TYR A 225 -3.44 -11.79 -1.48
C TYR A 225 -3.52 -11.44 0.00
N PHE A 226 -2.43 -11.68 0.72
CA PHE A 226 -2.26 -11.25 2.10
C PHE A 226 -1.00 -10.39 2.22
N ASP A 227 -1.12 -9.27 2.93
CA ASP A 227 0.00 -8.41 3.31
C ASP A 227 0.32 -8.71 4.78
N VAL A 228 1.50 -9.27 5.00
CA VAL A 228 2.02 -9.69 6.31
C VAL A 228 3.05 -8.65 6.75
N ASP A 229 2.60 -7.42 6.92
CA ASP A 229 3.44 -6.29 7.34
C ASP A 229 2.89 -5.56 8.57
N TYR A 230 1.83 -6.12 9.17
CA TYR A 230 1.09 -5.45 10.21
C TYR A 230 1.82 -5.53 11.56
N ASP A 231 2.37 -4.39 11.98
CA ASP A 231 2.98 -4.16 13.31
C ASP A 231 4.21 -5.02 13.64
N ASN A 232 4.81 -5.65 12.63
CA ASN A 232 6.05 -6.41 12.82
C ASN A 232 7.20 -5.49 13.28
N ALA A 233 7.88 -5.87 14.36
CA ALA A 233 9.08 -5.22 14.85
C ALA A 233 10.23 -5.34 13.84
N ASP A 234 10.38 -6.51 13.21
CA ASP A 234 11.39 -6.81 12.20
C ASP A 234 10.89 -7.84 11.17
N TYR A 235 11.77 -8.27 10.27
CA TYR A 235 11.43 -9.27 9.25
C TYR A 235 11.35 -10.70 9.79
N ASN A 236 11.94 -11.01 10.95
CA ASN A 236 11.79 -12.34 11.55
C ASN A 236 10.38 -12.50 12.14
N GLU A 237 9.86 -11.47 12.81
CA GLU A 237 8.46 -11.47 13.24
C GLU A 237 7.51 -11.61 12.04
N GLY A 238 7.79 -10.90 10.93
CA GLY A 238 7.05 -11.05 9.68
C GLY A 238 7.13 -12.46 9.09
N ALA A 239 8.28 -13.12 9.16
CA ALA A 239 8.45 -14.50 8.70
C ALA A 239 7.61 -15.47 9.54
N ASN A 240 7.65 -15.35 10.86
CA ASN A 240 6.85 -16.19 11.76
C ASN A 240 5.34 -15.98 11.52
N MET A 241 4.90 -14.74 11.31
CA MET A 241 3.51 -14.44 10.97
C MET A 241 3.10 -15.03 9.60
N LEU A 242 3.99 -15.01 8.60
CA LEU A 242 3.76 -15.61 7.29
C LEU A 242 3.53 -17.12 7.41
N PHE A 243 4.41 -17.83 8.11
CA PHE A 243 4.27 -19.28 8.29
C PHE A 243 3.07 -19.65 9.14
N LYS A 244 2.75 -18.85 10.15
CA LYS A 244 1.53 -19.02 10.94
C LYS A 244 0.28 -18.88 10.06
N LEU A 245 0.22 -17.85 9.22
CA LEU A 245 -0.86 -17.66 8.25
C LEU A 245 -0.96 -18.85 7.28
N LYS A 246 0.16 -19.26 6.68
CA LYS A 246 0.21 -20.39 5.76
C LYS A 246 -0.33 -21.67 6.42
N LYS A 247 0.17 -21.99 7.63
CA LYS A 247 -0.30 -23.15 8.41
C LYS A 247 -1.79 -23.08 8.72
N THR A 248 -2.29 -21.94 9.21
CA THR A 248 -3.72 -21.77 9.49
C THR A 248 -4.57 -21.92 8.24
N LEU A 249 -4.14 -21.38 7.10
CA LEU A 249 -4.82 -21.57 5.83
C LEU A 249 -4.87 -23.04 5.41
N ASP A 250 -3.74 -23.74 5.45
CA ASP A 250 -3.64 -25.13 5.01
C ASP A 250 -4.41 -26.09 5.94
N ASP A 251 -4.19 -25.99 7.25
CA ASP A 251 -4.65 -26.96 8.25
C ASP A 251 -6.08 -26.72 8.72
N GLU A 252 -6.50 -25.46 8.82
CA GLU A 252 -7.77 -25.11 9.46
C GLU A 252 -8.83 -24.62 8.48
N ILE A 253 -8.41 -23.88 7.45
CA ILE A 253 -9.32 -23.34 6.45
C ILE A 253 -9.46 -24.36 5.32
N PHE A 254 -8.44 -24.54 4.49
CA PHE A 254 -8.51 -25.36 3.28
C PHE A 254 -8.80 -26.84 3.57
N LYS A 255 -8.30 -27.39 4.69
CA LYS A 255 -8.67 -28.76 5.12
C LYS A 255 -10.15 -28.88 5.50
N LYS A 256 -10.74 -27.88 6.15
CA LYS A 256 -12.16 -27.85 6.51
C LYS A 256 -13.04 -27.71 5.26
N TYR A 257 -12.64 -26.87 4.31
CA TYR A 257 -13.30 -26.81 3.00
C TYR A 257 -13.20 -28.17 2.29
N ARG A 258 -12.01 -28.80 2.20
CA ARG A 258 -11.84 -30.13 1.58
C ARG A 258 -12.74 -31.22 2.17
N ARG A 259 -12.95 -31.25 3.49
CA ARG A 259 -13.77 -32.29 4.16
C ARG A 259 -15.28 -32.14 3.98
N LYS A 260 -15.76 -30.92 3.71
CA LYS A 260 -17.21 -30.62 3.65
C LYS A 260 -17.82 -30.91 2.27
N PHE A 261 -16.99 -31.09 1.23
CA PHE A 261 -17.44 -31.27 -0.14
C PHE A 261 -16.98 -32.63 -0.68
N ASN A 262 -17.87 -33.28 -1.44
CA ASN A 262 -17.64 -34.56 -2.11
C ASN A 262 -16.25 -34.55 -2.78
N PRO A 263 -15.41 -35.60 -2.69
CA PRO A 263 -14.10 -35.64 -3.35
C PRO A 263 -14.11 -35.36 -4.88
N GLN A 264 -15.28 -35.47 -5.53
CA GLN A 264 -15.52 -35.07 -6.93
C GLN A 264 -16.00 -33.61 -7.12
N SER A 265 -16.36 -32.92 -6.05
CA SER A 265 -16.62 -31.48 -6.02
C SER A 265 -15.26 -30.77 -5.91
N TYR A 266 -14.59 -30.67 -7.04
CA TYR A 266 -13.23 -30.17 -7.24
C TYR A 266 -12.97 -28.78 -6.61
N PHE A 267 -12.68 -28.75 -5.31
CA PHE A 267 -11.55 -27.96 -4.85
C PHE A 267 -10.31 -28.65 -5.45
N LEU A 268 -9.94 -28.23 -6.67
CA LEU A 268 -8.74 -28.64 -7.40
C LEU A 268 -8.90 -29.99 -8.13
N ASN A 269 -8.91 -29.95 -9.47
CA ASN A 269 -8.51 -31.09 -10.30
C ASN A 269 -7.03 -31.42 -9.99
N GLY A 270 -6.75 -32.09 -8.87
CA GLY A 270 -5.41 -32.61 -8.53
C GLY A 270 -4.27 -31.59 -8.36
N LEU A 271 -4.50 -30.29 -8.61
CA LEU A 271 -3.46 -29.26 -8.60
C LEU A 271 -3.34 -28.63 -7.20
N LYS A 272 -2.33 -29.04 -6.44
CA LYS A 272 -1.88 -28.33 -5.25
C LYS A 272 -1.57 -26.87 -5.64
N ILE A 273 -2.40 -25.90 -5.23
CA ILE A 273 -2.09 -24.47 -5.47
C ILE A 273 -1.05 -24.07 -4.43
N GLU A 274 0.21 -24.11 -4.84
CA GLU A 274 1.29 -23.57 -4.04
C GLU A 274 1.21 -22.04 -4.02
N PRO A 275 1.19 -21.40 -2.84
CA PRO A 275 1.27 -19.96 -2.77
C PRO A 275 2.66 -19.46 -3.16
N VAL A 276 2.71 -18.29 -3.78
CA VAL A 276 3.96 -17.54 -3.92
C VAL A 276 4.19 -16.73 -2.65
N MET A 277 5.28 -17.02 -1.95
CA MET A 277 5.75 -16.22 -0.81
C MET A 277 6.70 -15.13 -1.31
N VAL A 278 6.52 -13.91 -0.82
CA VAL A 278 7.30 -12.75 -1.27
C VAL A 278 7.82 -11.99 -0.07
N PHE A 279 9.13 -11.79 0.03
CA PHE A 279 9.69 -10.80 0.94
C PHE A 279 9.49 -9.39 0.35
N SER A 280 8.85 -8.49 1.12
CA SER A 280 8.50 -7.14 0.63
C SER A 280 9.71 -6.20 0.43
N GLY A 281 10.91 -6.60 0.86
CA GLY A 281 12.10 -5.76 0.96
C GLY A 281 12.18 -4.93 2.25
N GLY A 282 11.17 -4.99 3.12
CA GLY A 282 11.08 -4.26 4.38
C GLY A 282 11.02 -5.19 5.61
N LYS A 283 9.97 -5.04 6.41
CA LYS A 283 9.67 -5.90 7.59
C LYS A 283 8.56 -6.92 7.33
N GLY A 284 7.97 -6.90 6.14
CA GLY A 284 6.78 -7.67 5.82
C GLY A 284 6.97 -8.66 4.68
N PHE A 285 5.98 -9.54 4.53
CA PHE A 285 5.90 -10.52 3.46
C PHE A 285 4.55 -10.43 2.77
N HIS A 286 4.43 -11.01 1.58
CA HIS A 286 3.15 -11.28 0.97
C HIS A 286 2.97 -12.78 0.76
N LEU A 287 1.74 -13.26 0.96
CA LEU A 287 1.33 -14.61 0.59
C LEU A 287 0.30 -14.49 -0.54
N VAL A 288 0.62 -15.09 -1.69
CA VAL A 288 -0.12 -14.88 -2.94
C VAL A 288 -0.60 -16.21 -3.52
N TYR A 289 -1.90 -16.35 -3.70
CA TYR A 289 -2.51 -17.43 -4.49
C TYR A 289 -3.10 -16.82 -5.77
N GLU A 290 -2.32 -16.85 -6.86
CA GLU A 290 -2.73 -16.24 -8.14
C GLU A 290 -3.87 -17.00 -8.82
N ASP A 291 -3.87 -18.33 -8.72
CA ASP A 291 -4.90 -19.23 -9.27
C ASP A 291 -6.14 -19.38 -8.37
N TRP A 292 -6.29 -18.45 -7.43
CA TRP A 292 -7.48 -18.38 -6.60
C TRP A 292 -8.69 -17.90 -7.40
N ALA A 293 -9.76 -18.68 -7.36
CA ALA A 293 -11.07 -18.29 -7.87
C ALA A 293 -12.04 -18.07 -6.69
N SER A 294 -12.54 -16.84 -6.53
CA SER A 294 -13.49 -16.50 -5.46
C SER A 294 -14.82 -17.26 -5.54
N GLU A 295 -15.14 -17.79 -6.72
CA GLU A 295 -16.26 -18.72 -6.97
C GLU A 295 -16.17 -20.01 -6.16
N ARG A 296 -14.95 -20.37 -5.72
CA ARG A 296 -14.66 -21.55 -4.91
C ARG A 296 -14.95 -21.34 -3.42
N LEU A 297 -15.30 -20.11 -2.97
CA LEU A 297 -15.73 -19.88 -1.60
C LEU A 297 -17.22 -20.19 -1.46
N GLU A 298 -17.54 -21.35 -0.92
CA GLU A 298 -18.94 -21.76 -0.80
C GLU A 298 -19.77 -20.92 0.17
N HIS A 299 -21.05 -20.82 -0.21
CA HIS A 299 -22.19 -20.13 0.42
C HIS A 299 -22.58 -18.75 -0.13
N LEU A 300 -21.99 -18.27 -1.23
CA LEU A 300 -22.74 -17.33 -2.08
C LEU A 300 -23.60 -18.19 -3.01
N PRO A 301 -24.96 -18.09 -2.96
CA PRO A 301 -25.80 -18.86 -3.87
C PRO A 301 -25.28 -18.69 -5.30
N LYS A 302 -25.11 -19.78 -6.06
CA LYS A 302 -24.77 -19.73 -7.50
C LYS A 302 -25.64 -18.70 -8.25
N MET A 303 -26.88 -18.50 -7.79
CA MET A 303 -27.78 -17.43 -8.23
C MET A 303 -27.25 -16.01 -7.94
N ARG A 304 -26.78 -15.70 -6.73
CA ARG A 304 -26.16 -14.39 -6.40
C ARG A 304 -24.88 -14.15 -7.18
N TYR A 305 -24.08 -15.20 -7.43
CA TYR A 305 -22.93 -15.14 -8.33
C TYR A 305 -23.36 -14.78 -9.76
N ASN A 306 -24.30 -15.53 -10.34
CA ASN A 306 -24.79 -15.27 -11.69
C ASN A 306 -25.41 -13.88 -11.81
N VAL A 307 -26.15 -13.42 -10.80
CA VAL A 307 -26.76 -12.09 -10.80
C VAL A 307 -25.71 -10.99 -10.66
N LEU A 308 -24.77 -11.08 -9.70
CA LEU A 308 -23.76 -10.02 -9.50
C LEU A 308 -22.69 -10.00 -10.60
N ALA A 309 -22.26 -11.17 -11.10
CA ALA A 309 -21.29 -11.27 -12.17
C ALA A 309 -21.88 -10.81 -13.51
N LYS A 310 -23.12 -11.20 -13.84
CA LYS A 310 -23.81 -10.76 -15.08
C LYS A 310 -24.22 -9.28 -15.02
N SER A 311 -24.46 -8.71 -13.84
CA SER A 311 -24.82 -7.29 -13.67
C SER A 311 -23.61 -6.35 -13.48
N GLY A 312 -22.38 -6.81 -13.73
CA GLY A 312 -21.18 -5.95 -13.64
C GLY A 312 -20.75 -5.56 -12.22
N HIS A 313 -21.21 -6.28 -11.19
CA HIS A 313 -20.91 -6.04 -9.77
C HIS A 313 -19.77 -6.92 -9.22
N GLN A 314 -18.83 -7.35 -10.07
CA GLN A 314 -17.77 -8.28 -9.69
C GLN A 314 -16.92 -7.82 -8.50
N GLN A 315 -16.63 -6.51 -8.40
CA GLN A 315 -15.88 -5.95 -7.27
C GLN A 315 -16.58 -6.17 -5.92
N GLU A 316 -17.91 -6.04 -5.88
CA GLU A 316 -18.70 -6.26 -4.67
C GLU A 316 -18.72 -7.75 -4.31
N PHE A 317 -18.89 -8.62 -5.30
CA PHE A 317 -18.82 -10.06 -5.11
C PHE A 317 -17.50 -10.49 -4.46
N HIS A 318 -16.35 -10.06 -4.99
CA HIS A 318 -15.05 -10.40 -4.42
C HIS A 318 -14.88 -9.88 -2.99
N ARG A 319 -15.38 -8.67 -2.69
CA ARG A 319 -15.35 -8.09 -1.35
C ARG A 319 -16.15 -8.93 -0.35
N VAL A 320 -17.36 -9.35 -0.73
CA VAL A 320 -18.24 -10.18 0.13
C VAL A 320 -17.66 -11.57 0.30
N ALA A 321 -17.24 -12.22 -0.79
CA ALA A 321 -16.68 -13.58 -0.74
C ALA A 321 -15.48 -13.64 0.21
N LYS A 322 -14.53 -12.71 0.05
CA LYS A 322 -13.32 -12.67 0.89
C LYS A 322 -13.58 -12.17 2.31
N ALA A 323 -14.66 -11.42 2.57
CA ALA A 323 -15.00 -10.98 3.92
C ALA A 323 -15.27 -12.18 4.85
N LYS A 324 -15.90 -13.25 4.35
CA LYS A 324 -16.12 -14.49 5.12
C LYS A 324 -14.81 -15.17 5.48
N LEU A 325 -13.93 -15.38 4.50
CA LEU A 325 -12.60 -15.96 4.72
C LEU A 325 -11.79 -15.13 5.73
N VAL A 326 -11.80 -13.81 5.59
CA VAL A 326 -11.15 -12.90 6.55
C VAL A 326 -11.77 -13.01 7.94
N GLY A 327 -13.09 -13.16 8.05
CA GLY A 327 -13.77 -13.41 9.32
C GLY A 327 -13.31 -14.70 9.99
N ASP A 328 -13.24 -15.79 9.22
CA ASP A 328 -12.73 -17.08 9.70
C ASP A 328 -11.29 -16.95 10.20
N LEU A 329 -10.41 -16.27 9.44
CA LEU A 329 -9.01 -16.05 9.84
C LEU A 329 -8.88 -15.16 11.08
N LYS A 330 -9.69 -14.10 11.20
CA LYS A 330 -9.70 -13.20 12.37
C LYS A 330 -10.10 -13.91 13.66
N SER A 331 -10.94 -14.94 13.57
CA SER A 331 -11.31 -15.76 14.73
C SER A 331 -10.14 -16.61 15.27
N LYS A 332 -9.03 -16.73 14.52
CA LYS A 332 -7.86 -17.51 14.89
C LYS A 332 -6.92 -16.68 15.76
N LYS A 333 -6.41 -17.28 16.83
CA LYS A 333 -5.58 -16.56 17.80
C LYS A 333 -4.21 -16.20 17.21
N GLY A 334 -3.86 -14.92 17.34
CA GLY A 334 -2.52 -14.39 17.06
C GLY A 334 -2.15 -14.31 15.58
N LEU A 335 -3.12 -14.15 14.69
CA LEU A 335 -2.87 -13.62 13.34
C LEU A 335 -3.07 -12.10 13.37
N LEU A 336 -2.05 -11.34 12.97
CA LEU A 336 -2.09 -9.89 12.84
C LEU A 336 -1.72 -9.53 11.40
N LEU A 337 -2.73 -9.20 10.59
CA LEU A 337 -2.59 -8.91 9.16
C LEU A 337 -3.32 -7.61 8.82
N ASP A 338 -2.92 -6.95 7.73
CA ASP A 338 -3.74 -5.91 7.12
C ASP A 338 -4.89 -6.55 6.33
N TRP A 339 -5.98 -6.80 7.04
CA TRP A 339 -7.18 -7.47 6.52
C TRP A 339 -7.89 -6.70 5.38
N GLU A 340 -7.68 -5.38 5.28
CA GLU A 340 -8.26 -4.58 4.20
C GLU A 340 -7.59 -4.92 2.85
N VAL A 341 -6.30 -5.28 2.85
CA VAL A 341 -5.56 -5.70 1.63
C VAL A 341 -6.30 -6.81 0.92
N THR A 342 -6.67 -7.85 1.68
CA THR A 342 -7.24 -9.08 1.12
C THR A 342 -8.59 -8.82 0.48
N ARG A 343 -9.39 -7.91 1.06
CA ARG A 343 -10.76 -7.61 0.62
C ARG A 343 -10.86 -6.53 -0.44
N ASP A 344 -9.88 -5.64 -0.56
CA ASP A 344 -9.93 -4.51 -1.48
C ASP A 344 -9.61 -4.95 -2.92
N PRO A 345 -10.59 -4.91 -3.85
CA PRO A 345 -10.37 -5.27 -5.26
C PRO A 345 -9.42 -4.31 -5.98
N ARG A 346 -9.12 -3.15 -5.41
CA ARG A 346 -8.20 -2.15 -6.01
C ARG A 346 -6.87 -2.08 -5.30
N ARG A 347 -6.61 -3.00 -4.37
CA ARG A 347 -5.36 -3.04 -3.63
C ARG A 347 -4.18 -3.19 -4.61
N ILE A 348 -3.09 -2.53 -4.28
CA ILE A 348 -1.83 -2.69 -4.97
C ILE A 348 -0.83 -3.32 -4.02
N ILE A 349 0.01 -4.21 -4.53
CA ILE A 349 1.09 -4.85 -3.77
C ILE A 349 2.41 -4.68 -4.51
N ARG A 350 3.52 -4.74 -3.77
CA ARG A 350 4.85 -4.52 -4.35
C ARG A 350 5.19 -5.65 -5.31
N LEU A 351 5.75 -5.29 -6.47
CA LEU A 351 6.14 -6.25 -7.50
C LEU A 351 7.44 -6.98 -7.09
N PRO A 352 7.45 -8.32 -7.00
CA PRO A 352 8.69 -9.09 -6.86
C PRO A 352 9.67 -8.82 -8.02
N GLY A 353 10.97 -8.86 -7.73
CA GLY A 353 12.04 -8.45 -8.65
C GLY A 353 12.28 -6.93 -8.69
N THR A 354 11.73 -6.16 -7.74
CA THR A 354 11.91 -4.69 -7.69
C THR A 354 12.43 -4.20 -6.34
N ILE A 355 13.08 -3.04 -6.32
CA ILE A 355 13.72 -2.49 -5.12
C ILE A 355 12.71 -1.80 -4.19
N HIS A 356 12.92 -1.97 -2.88
CA HIS A 356 12.21 -1.25 -1.84
C HIS A 356 12.93 0.07 -1.47
N GLY A 357 12.51 1.20 -2.01
CA GLY A 357 13.19 2.50 -1.89
C GLY A 357 13.46 3.09 -0.48
N LYS A 358 12.89 2.53 0.60
CA LYS A 358 13.28 2.93 1.96
C LYS A 358 14.52 2.18 2.46
N THR A 359 14.60 0.89 2.18
CA THR A 359 15.62 -0.05 2.69
C THR A 359 16.67 -0.37 1.64
N LEU A 360 16.39 -0.07 0.37
CA LEU A 360 17.18 -0.44 -0.80
C LEU A 360 17.42 -1.95 -0.94
N ARG A 361 16.58 -2.79 -0.32
CA ARG A 361 16.63 -4.25 -0.50
C ARG A 361 15.72 -4.69 -1.65
N LEU A 362 16.02 -5.85 -2.19
CA LEU A 362 15.19 -6.49 -3.22
C LEU A 362 13.90 -7.03 -2.61
N CYS A 363 12.77 -6.73 -3.24
CA CYS A 363 11.52 -7.47 -3.05
C CYS A 363 11.65 -8.76 -3.85
N LYS A 364 11.81 -9.91 -3.19
CA LYS A 364 12.09 -11.20 -3.85
C LYS A 364 11.06 -12.25 -3.50
N ILE A 365 10.83 -13.17 -4.43
CA ILE A 365 10.14 -14.42 -4.12
C ILE A 365 11.06 -15.23 -3.21
N VAL A 366 10.48 -15.87 -2.20
CA VAL A 366 11.19 -16.70 -1.25
C VAL A 366 10.55 -18.08 -1.19
N THR A 367 11.33 -19.11 -0.90
CA THR A 367 10.87 -20.48 -0.64
C THR A 367 11.04 -20.81 0.84
N GLU A 368 10.55 -21.98 1.28
CA GLU A 368 10.75 -22.39 2.68
C GLU A 368 12.24 -22.58 3.03
N ASP A 369 13.09 -22.85 2.03
CA ASP A 369 14.54 -23.03 2.18
C ASP A 369 15.29 -21.73 2.52
N ASP A 370 14.69 -20.56 2.23
CA ASP A 370 15.24 -19.25 2.61
C ASP A 370 15.13 -18.97 4.13
N PHE A 371 14.51 -19.89 4.89
CA PHE A 371 14.24 -19.71 6.31
C PHE A 371 14.90 -20.80 7.15
N GLU A 372 15.78 -20.39 8.05
CA GLU A 372 16.33 -21.28 9.07
C GLU A 372 15.27 -21.54 10.15
N LEU A 373 15.04 -22.81 10.49
CA LEU A 373 14.22 -23.18 11.65
C LEU A 373 15.14 -23.30 12.87
N ARG A 374 14.91 -22.45 13.88
CA ARG A 374 15.54 -22.56 15.20
C ARG A 374 14.44 -22.74 16.25
N ASP A 375 14.40 -23.91 16.87
CA ASP A 375 13.32 -24.38 17.73
C ASP A 375 11.94 -24.32 17.03
N THR A 376 11.14 -23.32 17.36
CA THR A 376 9.81 -23.05 16.77
C THR A 376 9.78 -21.78 15.92
N TYR A 377 10.91 -21.07 15.82
CA TYR A 377 11.02 -19.79 15.15
C TYR A 377 11.66 -19.93 13.78
N ARG A 378 11.08 -19.26 12.79
CA ARG A 378 11.66 -19.07 11.47
C ARG A 378 12.50 -17.81 11.46
N ILE A 379 13.75 -17.95 11.02
CA ILE A 379 14.70 -16.84 10.89
C ILE A 379 14.92 -16.60 9.40
N PHE A 380 14.73 -15.36 8.98
CA PHE A 380 14.93 -14.92 7.61
C PHE A 380 16.13 -13.97 7.54
N ASN A 381 17.18 -14.37 6.82
CA ASN A 381 18.36 -13.54 6.65
C ASN A 381 18.24 -12.69 5.37
N ALA A 382 17.73 -11.47 5.51
CA ALA A 382 17.51 -10.59 4.38
C ALA A 382 18.82 -10.11 3.72
N ASP A 383 18.94 -10.30 2.40
CA ASP A 383 20.09 -9.85 1.59
C ASP A 383 20.37 -8.36 1.78
N ALA A 384 21.65 -7.99 1.87
CA ALA A 384 22.11 -6.62 2.07
C ALA A 384 21.44 -5.61 1.10
N PRO A 385 21.25 -4.34 1.51
CA PRO A 385 20.81 -3.29 0.61
C PRO A 385 21.72 -3.18 -0.61
N ILE A 386 21.15 -2.86 -1.78
CA ILE A 386 21.94 -2.65 -2.99
C ILE A 386 22.97 -1.53 -2.78
N ALA A 387 24.18 -1.75 -3.32
CA ALA A 387 25.33 -0.87 -3.17
C ALA A 387 25.13 0.52 -3.81
#